data_AF-A0A352EF48-F1
#
_entry.id   AF-A0A352EF48-F1
#
_cell.length_a   1.000
_cell.length_b   1.000
_cell.length_c   1.000
_cell.angle_alpha   90.00
_cell.angle_beta   90.00
_cell.angle_gamma   90.00
#
_symmetry.space_group_name_H-M   'P 1'
#
loop_
_entity.id
_entity.type
_entity.pdbx_description
1 polymer ?
#
loop_
_entity_poly.entity_id
_entity_poly.type
_entity_poly.pdbx_seq_one_letter_code
_entity_poly.pdbx_strand_id
1 'polypeptide(L)'
;MAKLYGIGAAVVITGAMFKIMHWEGANMMLVLGLSTEAVIFLFSAFEKPAEDYDWSLVYPELATGDGDGSRSLSVSEQLDNALENGGVDAELIARLGDGMKSLSETAGALSGAVDAAGATAKYSEQLNHAATNMESLNALYSVQLENATSQVERQNDVMEKLSGASENASGLVAELASLKGNLATLNSVYGGMLTAMGK
;
A
#
# COMPACT_ATOMS: atom_id res chain seq x y z
N MET A 1 -17.58 17.63 30.01
CA MET A 1 -17.65 17.76 28.54
C MET A 1 -16.97 16.60 27.79
N ALA A 2 -15.97 15.91 28.35
CA ALA A 2 -15.32 14.75 27.71
C ALA A 2 -16.28 13.63 27.23
N LYS A 3 -17.37 13.36 27.97
CA LYS A 3 -18.38 12.36 27.56
C LYS A 3 -19.18 12.78 26.31
N LEU A 4 -19.37 14.08 26.10
CA LEU A 4 -20.12 14.60 24.94
C LEU A 4 -19.33 14.39 23.63
N TYR A 5 -18.03 14.72 23.66
CA TYR A 5 -17.10 14.45 22.56
C TYR A 5 -16.98 12.95 22.28
N GLY A 6 -16.88 12.10 23.33
CA GLY A 6 -16.80 10.65 23.16
C GLY A 6 -18.07 10.04 22.53
N ILE A 7 -19.26 10.53 22.91
CA ILE A 7 -20.53 10.07 22.31
C ILE A 7 -20.65 10.54 20.86
N GLY A 8 -20.27 11.78 20.56
CA GLY A 8 -20.23 12.31 19.19
C GLY A 8 -19.31 11.51 18.28
N ALA A 9 -18.07 11.29 18.72
CA ALA A 9 -17.08 10.51 18.00
C ALA A 9 -17.57 9.08 17.72
N ALA A 10 -18.25 8.43 18.67
CA ALA A 10 -18.82 7.10 18.45
C ALA A 10 -19.88 7.06 17.34
N VAL A 11 -20.75 8.08 17.26
CA VAL A 11 -21.77 8.21 16.20
C VAL A 11 -21.11 8.48 14.85
N VAL A 12 -20.08 9.32 14.80
CA VAL A 12 -19.29 9.59 13.57
C VAL A 12 -18.58 8.34 13.07
N ILE A 13 -17.88 7.61 13.95
CA ILE A 13 -17.17 6.38 13.61
C ILE A 13 -18.15 5.32 13.08
N THR A 14 -19.33 5.22 13.69
CA THR A 14 -20.38 4.31 13.21
C THR A 14 -20.87 4.70 11.81
N GLY A 15 -21.07 6.00 11.55
CA GLY A 15 -21.44 6.50 10.22
C GLY A 15 -20.37 6.24 9.16
N ALA A 16 -19.10 6.45 9.50
CA ALA A 16 -17.96 6.16 8.61
C ALA A 16 -17.83 4.65 8.33
N MET A 17 -18.02 3.81 9.34
CA MET A 17 -18.02 2.35 9.20
C MET A 17 -19.10 1.87 8.23
N PHE A 18 -20.33 2.39 8.33
CA PHE A 18 -21.41 2.06 7.40
C PHE A 18 -21.06 2.45 5.96
N LYS A 19 -20.38 3.59 5.77
CA LYS A 19 -19.94 4.05 4.45
C LYS A 19 -18.87 3.15 3.83
N ILE A 20 -17.91 2.65 4.62
CA ILE A 20 -16.86 1.74 4.15
C ILE A 20 -17.43 0.34 3.85
N MET A 21 -18.36 -0.14 4.68
CA MET A 21 -18.96 -1.47 4.52
C MET A 21 -20.10 -1.52 3.49
N HIS A 22 -20.47 -0.39 2.88
CA HIS A 22 -21.52 -0.27 1.87
C HIS A 22 -22.90 -0.80 2.34
N TRP A 23 -23.20 -0.66 3.62
CA TRP A 23 -24.48 -1.09 4.18
C TRP A 23 -25.64 -0.21 3.71
N GLU A 24 -26.85 -0.78 3.64
CA GLU A 24 -28.04 -0.03 3.26
C GLU A 24 -28.28 1.15 4.23
N GLY A 25 -28.54 2.33 3.71
CA GLY A 25 -28.67 3.55 4.52
C GLY A 25 -27.34 4.20 4.93
N ALA A 26 -26.19 3.77 4.41
CA ALA A 26 -24.88 4.33 4.77
C ALA A 26 -24.77 5.85 4.61
N ASN A 27 -25.36 6.42 3.56
CA ASN A 27 -25.37 7.88 3.37
C ASN A 27 -26.14 8.60 4.50
N MET A 28 -27.26 8.01 4.95
CA MET A 28 -28.06 8.59 6.03
C MET A 28 -27.30 8.57 7.36
N MET A 29 -26.65 7.45 7.68
CA MET A 29 -25.82 7.32 8.88
C MET A 29 -24.59 8.23 8.85
N LEU A 30 -23.96 8.41 7.69
CA LEU A 30 -22.84 9.34 7.53
C LEU A 30 -23.27 10.80 7.76
N VAL A 31 -24.41 11.20 7.19
CA VAL A 31 -24.97 12.56 7.39
C VAL A 31 -25.31 12.80 8.85
N LEU A 32 -25.90 11.83 9.54
CA LEU A 32 -26.16 11.90 10.99
C LEU A 32 -24.88 12.06 11.81
N GLY A 33 -23.84 11.28 11.50
CA GLY A 33 -22.53 11.40 12.13
C GLY A 33 -21.93 12.78 11.95
N LEU A 34 -21.78 13.23 10.71
CA LEU A 34 -21.19 14.54 10.40
C LEU A 34 -22.00 15.71 10.96
N SER A 35 -23.34 15.61 10.99
CA SER A 35 -24.19 16.64 11.58
C SER A 35 -24.01 16.71 13.10
N THR A 36 -23.83 15.56 13.76
CA THR A 36 -23.53 15.49 15.20
C THR A 36 -22.20 16.17 15.50
N GLU A 37 -21.18 15.92 14.67
CA GLU A 37 -19.85 16.54 14.80
C GLU A 37 -19.91 18.05 14.60
N ALA A 38 -20.65 18.53 13.60
CA ALA A 38 -20.82 19.96 13.35
C ALA A 38 -21.44 20.69 14.55
N VAL A 39 -22.42 20.08 15.23
CA VAL A 39 -23.02 20.64 16.44
C VAL A 39 -22.03 20.67 17.60
N ILE A 40 -21.26 19.60 17.79
CA ILE A 40 -20.25 19.54 18.86
C ILE A 40 -19.16 20.59 18.65
N PHE A 41 -18.64 20.75 17.44
CA PHE A 41 -17.66 21.78 17.10
C PHE A 41 -18.19 23.20 17.32
N LEU A 42 -19.46 23.44 16.99
CA LEU A 42 -20.10 24.74 17.23
C LEU A 42 -20.06 25.09 18.73
N PHE A 43 -20.38 24.15 19.62
CA PHE A 43 -20.35 24.38 21.06
C PHE A 43 -18.93 24.38 21.64
N SER A 44 -18.01 23.61 21.04
CA SER A 44 -16.58 23.58 21.40
C SER A 44 -15.91 24.95 21.27
N ALA A 45 -16.31 25.74 20.26
CA ALA A 45 -15.78 27.09 20.05
C ALA A 45 -16.06 28.07 21.21
N PHE A 46 -17.01 27.76 22.09
CA PHE A 46 -17.32 28.55 23.28
C PHE A 46 -16.68 27.98 24.57
N GLU A 47 -15.95 26.86 24.48
CA GLU A 47 -15.21 26.33 25.62
C GLU A 47 -13.86 27.04 25.78
N LYS A 48 -13.44 27.19 27.05
CA LYS A 48 -12.12 27.70 27.37
C LYS A 48 -11.07 26.73 26.80
N PRO A 49 -10.00 27.22 26.15
CA PRO A 49 -8.89 26.37 25.70
C PRO A 49 -8.39 25.48 26.85
N ALA A 50 -8.08 24.22 26.56
CA ALA A 50 -7.49 23.33 27.54
C ALA A 50 -6.20 23.96 28.09
N GLU A 51 -5.95 23.82 29.40
CA GLU A 51 -4.69 24.28 29.98
C GLU A 51 -3.53 23.52 29.34
N ASP A 52 -2.60 24.27 28.74
CA ASP A 52 -1.38 23.70 28.22
C ASP A 52 -0.58 23.09 29.38
N TYR A 53 -0.24 21.81 29.24
CA TYR A 53 0.57 21.13 30.23
C TYR A 53 1.97 21.75 30.21
N ASP A 54 2.50 22.09 31.38
CA ASP A 54 3.82 22.69 31.48
C ASP A 54 4.92 21.63 31.25
N TRP A 55 5.26 21.43 29.98
CA TRP A 55 6.27 20.47 29.55
C TRP A 55 7.68 20.83 30.01
N SER A 56 7.91 22.07 30.49
CA SER A 56 9.20 22.50 31.05
C SER A 56 9.55 21.75 32.34
N LEU A 57 8.55 21.23 33.05
CA LEU A 57 8.73 20.40 34.25
C LEU A 57 9.42 19.06 33.93
N VAL A 58 9.31 18.57 32.69
CA VAL A 58 9.85 17.27 32.25
C VAL A 58 11.01 17.45 31.27
N TYR A 59 10.99 18.53 30.47
CA TYR A 59 12.01 18.85 29.47
C TYR A 59 12.42 20.33 29.59
N PRO A 60 13.36 20.64 30.50
CA PRO A 60 13.77 22.02 30.79
C PRO A 60 14.40 22.74 29.59
N GLU A 61 14.89 22.00 28.59
CA GLU A 61 15.41 22.55 27.33
C GLU A 61 14.36 23.33 26.51
N LEU A 62 13.07 23.07 26.72
CA LEU A 62 11.95 23.76 26.06
C LEU A 62 11.51 25.04 26.80
N ALA A 63 12.04 25.31 27.99
CA ALA A 63 11.71 26.49 28.80
C ALA A 63 12.27 27.80 28.22
N THR A 64 13.04 27.73 27.13
CA THR A 64 13.68 28.88 26.49
C THR A 64 12.75 29.70 25.59
N GLY A 65 11.46 29.33 25.50
CA GLY A 65 10.56 29.87 24.47
C GLY A 65 9.43 30.78 24.91
N ASP A 66 8.94 30.71 26.15
CA ASP A 66 7.80 31.54 26.57
C ASP A 66 7.77 31.70 28.10
N GLY A 67 8.09 32.92 28.57
CA GLY A 67 7.98 33.29 29.98
C GLY A 67 9.13 34.16 30.49
N ASP A 68 8.92 35.47 30.43
CA ASP A 68 9.50 36.50 31.32
C ASP A 68 11.05 36.57 31.50
N GLY A 69 11.65 37.66 31.00
CA GLY A 69 12.59 38.41 31.85
C GLY A 69 14.10 38.20 31.74
N SER A 70 14.66 37.51 30.75
CA SER A 70 16.12 37.60 30.49
C SER A 70 16.46 37.35 29.01
N ARG A 71 16.70 38.43 28.27
CA ARG A 71 17.30 38.32 26.93
C ARG A 71 18.72 37.80 27.09
N SER A 72 18.98 36.58 26.63
CA SER A 72 20.33 36.22 26.21
C SER A 72 20.66 37.13 25.02
N LEU A 73 21.62 38.04 25.20
CA LEU A 73 22.06 38.97 24.17
C LEU A 73 22.51 38.17 22.93
N SER A 74 22.21 38.66 21.73
CA SER A 74 22.72 38.06 20.50
C SER A 74 24.25 38.03 20.53
N VAL A 75 24.86 37.01 19.93
CA VAL A 75 26.33 36.89 19.81
C VAL A 75 26.94 38.15 19.18
N SER A 76 26.21 38.80 18.26
CA SER A 76 26.62 40.08 17.65
C SER A 76 26.60 41.24 18.65
N GLU A 77 25.59 41.33 19.52
CA GLU A 77 25.49 42.38 20.54
C GLU A 77 26.52 42.20 21.65
N GLN A 78 26.85 40.95 22.00
CA GLN A 78 27.92 40.65 22.96
C GLN A 78 29.31 41.00 22.41
N LEU A 79 29.51 40.85 21.10
CA LEU A 79 30.77 41.20 20.43
C LEU A 79 30.95 42.73 20.34
N ASP A 80 29.91 43.46 19.96
CA ASP A 80 29.93 44.93 19.90
C ASP A 80 30.22 45.54 21.27
N ASN A 81 29.56 45.03 22.32
CA ASN A 81 29.73 45.53 23.69
C ASN A 81 31.12 45.25 24.27
N ALA A 82 31.75 44.15 23.84
CA ALA A 82 33.09 43.78 24.27
C ALA A 82 34.20 44.52 23.50
N LEU A 83 33.96 44.89 22.24
CA LEU A 83 34.85 45.75 21.45
C LEU A 83 34.80 47.23 21.90
N GLU A 84 33.64 47.69 22.35
CA GLU A 84 33.42 49.06 22.81
C GLU A 84 34.05 49.34 24.20
N ASN A 85 34.09 48.35 25.10
CA ASN A 85 34.49 48.54 26.49
C ASN A 85 35.93 48.12 26.86
N GLY A 86 36.69 47.49 25.97
CA GLY A 86 38.06 47.09 26.26
C GLY A 86 38.75 46.47 25.06
N GLY A 87 39.77 47.14 24.54
CA GLY A 87 40.52 46.67 23.37
C GLY A 87 41.02 45.24 23.56
N VAL A 88 40.64 44.38 22.61
CA VAL A 88 41.06 42.97 22.40
C VAL A 88 41.79 42.33 23.59
N ASP A 89 41.02 41.89 24.58
CA ASP A 89 41.51 41.08 25.70
C ASP A 89 41.68 39.61 25.26
N ALA A 90 42.57 38.86 25.91
CA ALA A 90 42.85 37.45 25.60
C ALA A 90 41.62 36.55 25.77
N GLU A 91 40.72 36.92 26.68
CA GLU A 91 39.39 36.32 26.88
C GLU A 91 38.52 36.42 25.61
N LEU A 92 38.59 37.54 24.88
CA LEU A 92 37.82 37.77 23.66
C LEU A 92 38.33 36.89 22.52
N ILE A 93 39.65 36.73 22.42
CA ILE A 93 40.29 35.86 21.43
C ILE A 93 39.94 34.39 21.70
N ALA A 94 39.91 33.98 22.97
CA ALA A 94 39.51 32.63 23.36
C ALA A 94 38.04 32.35 22.98
N ARG A 95 37.14 33.29 23.30
CA ARG A 95 35.71 33.19 22.94
C ARG A 95 35.47 33.18 21.43
N LEU A 96 36.21 33.97 20.67
CA LEU A 96 36.15 33.95 19.20
C LEU A 96 36.66 32.62 18.63
N GLY A 97 37.71 32.05 19.23
CA GLY A 97 38.22 30.72 18.90
C GLY A 97 37.18 29.62 19.11
N ASP A 98 36.50 29.62 20.27
CA ASP A 98 35.41 28.68 20.55
C ASP A 98 34.20 28.91 19.62
N GLY A 99 33.86 30.17 19.31
CA GLY A 99 32.81 30.51 18.35
C GLY A 99 33.11 29.99 16.94
N MET A 100 34.35 30.16 16.45
CA MET A 100 34.76 29.59 15.16
C MET A 100 34.78 28.06 15.17
N LYS A 101 35.18 27.44 16.28
CA LYS A 101 35.16 25.98 16.43
C LYS A 101 33.73 25.44 16.38
N SER A 102 32.81 26.07 17.12
CA SER A 102 31.38 25.75 17.10
C SER A 102 30.76 25.97 15.72
N LEU A 103 31.15 27.05 15.01
CA LEU A 103 30.70 27.30 13.65
C LEU A 103 31.23 26.24 12.66
N SER A 104 32.48 25.80 12.81
CA SER A 104 33.07 24.72 12.01
C SER A 104 32.37 23.38 12.25
N GLU A 105 32.08 23.05 13.51
CA GLU A 105 31.30 21.85 13.86
C GLU A 105 29.87 21.92 13.29
N THR A 106 29.22 23.08 13.36
CA THR A 106 27.87 23.30 12.80
C THR A 106 27.86 23.23 11.27
N ALA A 107 28.86 23.80 10.60
CA ALA A 107 29.04 23.69 9.15
C ALA A 107 29.34 22.24 8.73
N GLY A 108 30.10 21.50 9.54
CA GLY A 108 30.31 20.07 9.39
C GLY A 108 29.00 19.28 9.48
N ALA A 109 28.13 19.60 10.45
CA ALA A 109 26.80 18.99 10.58
C ALA A 109 25.87 19.35 9.41
N LEU A 110 25.98 20.57 8.87
CA LEU A 110 25.22 20.99 7.68
C LEU A 110 25.61 20.19 6.42
N SER A 111 26.86 19.73 6.33
CA SER A 111 27.27 18.83 5.24
C SER A 111 26.54 17.47 5.31
N GLY A 112 26.20 16.98 6.50
CA GLY A 112 25.35 15.80 6.71
C GLY A 112 23.88 16.02 6.31
N ALA A 113 23.37 17.26 6.38
CA ALA A 113 22.04 17.59 5.87
C ALA A 113 21.97 17.59 4.32
N VAL A 114 23.09 17.87 3.64
CA VAL A 114 23.20 17.71 2.18
C VAL A 114 23.09 16.24 1.77
N ASP A 115 23.61 15.31 2.58
CA ASP A 115 23.38 13.87 2.39
C ASP A 115 21.91 13.46 2.58
N ALA A 116 21.17 14.11 3.49
CA ALA A 116 19.74 13.87 3.67
C ALA A 116 18.89 14.31 2.46
N ALA A 117 19.29 15.40 1.78
CA ALA A 117 18.69 15.79 0.52
C ALA A 117 18.96 14.75 -0.59
N GLY A 118 20.16 14.18 -0.65
CA GLY A 118 20.51 13.06 -1.53
C GLY A 118 19.73 11.78 -1.23
N ALA A 119 19.49 11.47 0.06
CA ALA A 119 18.65 10.37 0.49
C ALA A 119 17.19 10.54 0.06
N THR A 120 16.68 11.77 0.08
CA THR A 120 15.32 12.10 -0.42
C THR A 120 15.19 11.87 -1.92
N ALA A 121 16.20 12.25 -2.70
CA ALA A 121 16.24 11.99 -4.15
C ALA A 121 16.26 10.48 -4.45
N LYS A 122 17.12 9.71 -3.76
CA LYS A 122 17.14 8.24 -3.89
C LYS A 122 15.84 7.59 -3.47
N TYR A 123 15.18 8.08 -2.42
CA TYR A 123 13.88 7.58 -1.99
C TYR A 123 12.80 7.80 -3.05
N SER A 124 12.77 8.99 -3.66
CA SER A 124 11.87 9.30 -4.77
C SER A 124 12.10 8.41 -5.99
N GLU A 125 13.37 8.12 -6.32
CA GLU A 125 13.73 7.21 -7.40
C GLU A 125 13.28 5.76 -7.11
N GLN A 126 13.47 5.29 -5.87
CA GLN A 126 12.99 3.97 -5.45
C GLN A 126 11.47 3.86 -5.45
N LEU A 127 10.74 4.92 -5.06
CA LEU A 127 9.28 4.96 -5.17
C LEU A 127 8.81 4.89 -6.62
N ASN A 128 9.47 5.59 -7.54
CA ASN A 128 9.17 5.49 -8.97
C ASN A 128 9.41 4.07 -9.49
N HIS A 129 10.54 3.44 -9.13
CA HIS A 129 10.79 2.04 -9.48
C HIS A 129 9.75 1.08 -8.92
N ALA A 130 9.32 1.29 -7.67
CA ALA A 130 8.26 0.50 -7.05
C ALA A 130 6.92 0.67 -7.77
N ALA A 131 6.57 1.89 -8.17
CA ALA A 131 5.36 2.17 -8.94
C ALA A 131 5.37 1.44 -10.29
N THR A 132 6.47 1.51 -11.04
CA THR A 132 6.63 0.78 -12.32
C THR A 132 6.54 -0.73 -12.13
N ASN A 133 7.14 -1.27 -11.06
CA ASN A 133 7.06 -2.70 -10.75
C ASN A 133 5.64 -3.13 -10.37
N MET A 134 4.90 -2.28 -9.65
CA MET A 134 3.48 -2.54 -9.32
C MET A 134 2.60 -2.51 -10.57
N GLU A 135 2.85 -1.59 -11.50
CA GLU A 135 2.14 -1.53 -12.78
C GLU A 135 2.39 -2.81 -13.61
N SER A 136 3.65 -3.24 -13.68
CA SER A 136 4.05 -4.50 -14.33
C SER A 136 3.40 -5.72 -13.67
N LEU A 137 3.33 -5.76 -12.33
CA LEU A 137 2.63 -6.81 -11.59
C LEU A 137 1.14 -6.84 -11.90
N ASN A 138 0.49 -5.68 -11.99
CA ASN A 138 -0.93 -5.60 -12.33
C ASN A 138 -1.19 -6.12 -13.75
N ALA A 139 -0.36 -5.73 -14.71
CA ALA A 139 -0.40 -6.25 -16.08
C ALA A 139 -0.21 -7.77 -16.12
N LEU A 140 0.77 -8.30 -15.37
CA LEU A 140 0.99 -9.75 -15.25
C LEU A 140 -0.21 -10.47 -14.65
N TYR A 141 -0.86 -9.92 -13.62
CA TYR A 141 -2.07 -10.49 -13.05
C TYR A 141 -3.22 -10.55 -14.06
N SER A 142 -3.41 -9.50 -14.86
CA SER A 142 -4.42 -9.47 -15.92
C SER A 142 -4.15 -10.55 -16.97
N VAL A 143 -2.90 -10.66 -17.43
CA VAL A 143 -2.47 -11.68 -18.40
C VAL A 143 -2.59 -13.10 -17.83
N GLN A 144 -2.30 -13.29 -16.54
CA GLN A 144 -2.45 -14.58 -15.86
C GLN A 144 -3.91 -15.02 -15.79
N LEU A 145 -4.83 -14.09 -15.49
CA LEU A 145 -6.26 -14.36 -15.44
C LEU A 145 -6.81 -14.74 -16.82
N GLU A 146 -6.38 -14.03 -17.86
CA GLU A 146 -6.75 -14.32 -19.25
C GLU A 146 -6.20 -15.67 -19.69
N ASN A 147 -4.91 -15.94 -19.44
CA ASN A 147 -4.31 -17.24 -19.74
C ASN A 147 -4.98 -18.41 -19.01
N ALA A 148 -5.38 -18.23 -17.74
CA ALA A 148 -6.10 -19.25 -16.98
C ALA A 148 -7.47 -19.53 -17.60
N THR A 149 -8.19 -18.48 -18.01
CA THR A 149 -9.48 -18.60 -18.69
C THR A 149 -9.33 -19.34 -20.03
N SER A 150 -8.40 -18.91 -20.88
CA SER A 150 -8.11 -19.59 -22.15
C SER A 150 -7.56 -21.01 -21.96
N GLN A 151 -6.88 -21.30 -20.84
CA GLN A 151 -6.43 -22.66 -20.53
C GLN A 151 -7.60 -23.56 -20.15
N VAL A 152 -8.56 -23.07 -19.38
CA VAL A 152 -9.80 -23.81 -19.06
C VAL A 152 -10.62 -24.06 -20.32
N GLU A 153 -10.78 -23.06 -21.19
CA GLU A 153 -11.48 -23.24 -22.48
C GLU A 153 -10.80 -24.29 -23.36
N ARG A 154 -9.47 -24.20 -23.53
CA ARG A 154 -8.71 -25.21 -24.28
C ARG A 154 -8.81 -26.60 -23.65
N GLN A 155 -8.81 -26.70 -22.32
CA GLN A 155 -8.95 -27.97 -21.63
C GLN A 155 -10.33 -28.58 -21.87
N ASN A 156 -11.39 -27.78 -21.84
CA ASN A 156 -12.75 -28.22 -22.18
C ASN A 156 -12.85 -28.68 -23.64
N ASP A 157 -12.30 -27.93 -24.61
CA ASP A 157 -12.26 -28.32 -26.03
C ASP A 157 -11.50 -29.63 -26.25
N VAL A 158 -10.37 -29.83 -25.56
CA VAL A 158 -9.62 -31.10 -25.61
C VAL A 158 -10.43 -32.24 -25.00
N MET A 159 -11.11 -32.01 -23.88
CA MET A 159 -11.95 -33.02 -23.22
C MET A 159 -13.13 -33.44 -24.11
N GLU A 160 -13.77 -32.48 -24.78
CA GLU A 160 -14.85 -32.72 -25.73
C GLU A 160 -14.37 -33.52 -26.95
N LYS A 161 -13.25 -33.11 -27.57
CA LYS A 161 -12.63 -33.84 -28.68
C LYS A 161 -12.22 -35.26 -28.27
N LEU A 162 -11.68 -35.43 -27.07
CA LEU A 162 -11.30 -36.74 -26.54
C LEU A 162 -12.51 -37.64 -26.30
N SER A 163 -13.61 -37.08 -25.78
CA SER A 163 -14.88 -37.78 -25.62
C SER A 163 -15.42 -38.26 -26.97
N GLY A 164 -15.48 -37.38 -27.97
CA GLY A 164 -15.94 -37.73 -29.32
C GLY A 164 -15.02 -38.75 -30.01
N ALA A 165 -13.69 -38.65 -29.82
CA ALA A 165 -12.75 -39.66 -30.32
C ALA A 165 -12.96 -41.03 -29.66
N SER A 166 -13.23 -41.07 -28.35
CA SER A 166 -13.55 -42.30 -27.61
C SER A 166 -14.85 -42.93 -28.12
N GLU A 167 -15.86 -42.11 -28.40
CA GLU A 167 -17.15 -42.57 -28.93
C GLU A 167 -16.99 -43.15 -30.35
N ASN A 168 -16.26 -42.45 -31.22
CA ASN A 168 -15.92 -42.94 -32.56
C ASN A 168 -15.11 -44.25 -32.51
N ALA A 169 -14.15 -44.37 -31.60
CA ALA A 169 -13.38 -45.59 -31.42
C ALA A 169 -14.28 -46.76 -30.98
N SER A 170 -15.25 -46.52 -30.10
CA SER A 170 -16.25 -47.53 -29.72
C SER A 170 -17.11 -47.96 -30.91
N GLY A 171 -17.56 -47.01 -31.73
CA GLY A 171 -18.29 -47.29 -32.98
C GLY A 171 -17.47 -48.13 -33.96
N LEU A 172 -16.19 -47.81 -34.15
CA LEU A 172 -15.29 -48.57 -35.02
C LEU A 172 -15.13 -50.03 -34.54
N VAL A 173 -15.04 -50.25 -33.22
CA VAL A 173 -15.00 -51.61 -32.65
C VAL A 173 -16.28 -52.38 -32.97
N ALA A 174 -17.45 -51.72 -32.88
CA ALA A 174 -18.73 -52.32 -33.22
C ALA A 174 -18.82 -52.68 -34.72
N GLU A 175 -18.37 -51.80 -35.61
CA GLU A 175 -18.30 -52.09 -37.05
C GLU A 175 -17.33 -53.24 -37.36
N LEU A 176 -16.15 -53.28 -36.74
CA LEU A 176 -15.19 -54.38 -36.90
C LEU A 176 -15.76 -55.71 -36.42
N ALA A 177 -16.53 -55.72 -35.34
CA ALA A 177 -17.22 -56.93 -34.87
C ALA A 177 -18.25 -57.42 -35.90
N SER A 178 -19.01 -56.50 -36.51
CA SER A 178 -19.97 -56.80 -37.57
C SER A 178 -19.28 -57.33 -38.84
N LEU A 179 -18.20 -56.68 -39.27
CA LEU A 179 -17.38 -57.10 -40.41
C LEU A 179 -16.82 -58.52 -40.22
N LYS A 180 -16.30 -58.83 -39.03
CA LYS A 180 -15.84 -60.18 -38.67
C LYS A 180 -16.97 -61.20 -38.80
N GLY A 181 -18.17 -60.86 -38.32
CA GLY A 181 -19.36 -61.70 -38.45
C GLY A 181 -19.71 -61.98 -39.92
N ASN A 182 -19.78 -60.93 -40.73
CA ASN A 182 -20.06 -61.04 -42.17
C ASN A 182 -19.01 -61.88 -42.89
N LEU A 183 -17.72 -61.71 -42.59
CA LEU A 183 -16.66 -62.55 -43.14
C LEU A 183 -16.79 -64.02 -42.74
N ALA A 184 -17.20 -64.31 -41.50
CA ALA A 184 -17.44 -65.68 -41.07
C ALA A 184 -18.63 -66.31 -41.83
N THR A 185 -19.71 -65.55 -42.02
CA THR A 185 -20.86 -65.97 -42.84
C THR A 185 -20.46 -66.21 -44.29
N LEU A 186 -19.69 -65.29 -44.88
CA LEU A 186 -19.20 -65.42 -46.26
C LEU A 186 -18.35 -66.69 -46.40
N ASN A 187 -17.42 -66.91 -45.47
CA ASN A 187 -16.55 -68.08 -45.48
C ASN A 187 -17.34 -69.39 -45.31
N SER A 188 -18.40 -69.39 -44.48
CA SER A 188 -19.32 -70.53 -44.37
C SER A 188 -20.07 -70.82 -45.68
N VAL A 189 -20.56 -69.79 -46.38
CA VAL A 189 -21.24 -69.94 -47.68
C VAL A 189 -20.27 -70.45 -48.74
N TYR A 190 -19.06 -69.89 -48.82
CA TYR A 190 -18.02 -70.38 -49.74
C TYR A 190 -17.60 -71.81 -49.42
N GLY A 191 -17.44 -72.17 -48.14
CA GLY A 191 -17.14 -73.56 -47.73
C GLY A 191 -18.28 -74.52 -48.07
N GLY A 192 -19.53 -74.10 -47.90
CA GLY A 192 -20.70 -74.88 -48.31
C GLY A 192 -20.77 -75.07 -49.83
N MET A 193 -20.48 -74.02 -50.60
CA MET A 193 -20.47 -74.05 -52.06
C MET A 193 -19.30 -74.90 -52.61
N LEU A 194 -18.12 -74.82 -51.99
CA LEU A 194 -16.97 -75.67 -52.34
C LEU A 194 -17.25 -77.15 -52.01
N THR A 195 -17.90 -77.43 -50.89
CA THR A 195 -18.32 -78.80 -50.53
C THR A 195 -19.38 -79.33 -51.51
N ALA A 196 -20.26 -78.45 -52.01
CA ALA A 196 -21.25 -78.78 -53.02
C ALA A 196 -20.67 -78.92 -54.45
N MET A 197 -19.51 -78.31 -54.75
CA MET A 197 -18.78 -78.45 -56.03
C MET A 197 -17.67 -79.52 -56.00
N GLY A 198 -17.27 -80.00 -54.81
CA GLY A 198 -16.19 -80.97 -54.59
C GLY A 198 -16.63 -82.46 -54.56
N LYS A 199 -17.83 -82.76 -55.05
CA LYS A 199 -18.31 -84.11 -55.36
C LYS A 199 -18.88 -84.14 -56.77
#